data_AF-A0A433UTU9-F1
#
_entry.id   AF-A0A433UTU9-F1
#
_cell.length_a   1.000
_cell.length_b   1.000
_cell.length_c   1.000
_cell.angle_alpha   90.00
_cell.angle_beta   90.00
_cell.angle_gamma   90.00
#
_symmetry.space_group_name_H-M   'P 1'
#
loop_
_entity.id
_entity.type
_entity.pdbx_description
1 polymer ?
#
loop_
_entity_poly.entity_id
_entity_poly.type
_entity_poly.pdbx_seq_one_letter_code
_entity_poly.pdbx_strand_id
1 'polypeptide(L)' 'MGKSHFKKAISSLESRIAEHQDKIKLELEKQFPDTGLINHWEKEIKAFEQGITQALKRLGKN' A
#
# COMPACT_ATOMS: atom_id res chain seq x y z
N MET A 1 -6.95 -7.92 -23.38
CA MET A 1 -7.27 -7.71 -21.95
C MET A 1 -6.58 -6.44 -21.49
N GLY A 2 -7.35 -5.37 -21.31
CA GLY A 2 -6.86 -3.99 -21.43
C GLY A 2 -6.56 -3.24 -20.13
N LYS A 3 -6.15 -1.99 -20.30
CA LYS A 3 -5.81 -0.96 -19.29
C LYS A 3 -6.77 -0.87 -18.08
N SER A 4 -8.01 -1.34 -18.20
CA SER A 4 -9.00 -1.39 -17.11
C SER A 4 -8.57 -2.28 -15.93
N HIS A 5 -7.92 -3.41 -16.19
CA HIS A 5 -7.51 -4.35 -15.12
C HIS A 5 -6.44 -3.73 -14.21
N PHE A 6 -5.46 -3.05 -14.79
CA PHE A 6 -4.40 -2.37 -14.03
C PHE A 6 -4.95 -1.23 -13.18
N LYS A 7 -5.94 -0.47 -13.68
CA LYS A 7 -6.60 0.57 -12.88
C LYS A 7 -7.29 0.00 -11.64
N LYS A 8 -8.07 -1.09 -11.79
CA LYS A 8 -8.71 -1.75 -10.65
C LYS A 8 -7.70 -2.32 -9.66
N ALA A 9 -6.62 -2.91 -10.16
CA ALA A 9 -5.53 -3.42 -9.31
C ALA A 9 -4.86 -2.28 -8.51
N ILE A 10 -4.59 -1.14 -9.15
CA ILE A 10 -4.02 0.04 -8.48
C ILE A 10 -4.96 0.51 -7.37
N SER A 11 -6.24 0.73 -7.65
CA SER A 11 -7.18 1.21 -6.62
C SER A 11 -7.35 0.25 -5.45
N SER A 12 -7.28 -1.07 -5.70
CA SER A 12 -7.30 -2.08 -4.63
C SER A 12 -6.04 -2.03 -3.77
N LEU A 13 -4.86 -1.85 -4.39
CA LEU A 13 -3.59 -1.69 -3.68
C LEU A 13 -3.55 -0.37 -2.90
N GLU A 14 -4.06 0.72 -3.45
CA GLU A 14 -4.17 2.02 -2.78
C GLU A 14 -5.06 1.93 -1.53
N SER A 15 -6.21 1.25 -1.62
CA SER A 15 -7.08 1.02 -0.45
C SER A 15 -6.37 0.25 0.65
N ARG A 16 -5.61 -0.80 0.28
CA ARG A 16 -4.82 -1.57 1.25
C ARG A 16 -3.72 -0.75 1.88
N ILE A 17 -3.04 0.09 1.11
CA ILE A 17 -2.01 0.99 1.65
C ILE A 17 -2.64 1.94 2.67
N ALA A 18 -3.78 2.55 2.34
CA ALA A 18 -4.48 3.45 3.26
C ALA A 18 -4.86 2.74 4.57
N GLU A 19 -5.41 1.53 4.50
CA GLU A 19 -5.72 0.71 5.69
C GLU A 19 -4.48 0.43 6.56
N HIS A 20 -3.33 0.15 5.95
CA HIS A 20 -2.09 -0.09 6.70
C HIS A 20 -1.52 1.20 7.30
N GLN A 21 -1.61 2.32 6.57
CA GLN A 21 -1.21 3.64 7.08
C GLN A 21 -2.06 4.05 8.29
N ASP A 22 -3.37 3.83 8.24
CA ASP A 22 -4.28 4.09 9.36
C ASP A 22 -3.94 3.20 10.57
N LYS A 23 -3.66 1.91 10.35
CA LYS A 23 -3.21 1.00 11.42
C LYS A 23 -1.90 1.45 12.05
N ILE A 24 -0.90 1.84 11.25
CA ILE A 24 0.37 2.38 11.75
C ILE A 24 0.13 3.63 12.59
N LYS A 25 -0.71 4.55 12.11
CA LYS A 25 -1.03 5.78 12.83
C LYS A 25 -1.67 5.49 14.19
N LEU A 26 -2.66 4.61 14.23
CA LEU A 26 -3.33 4.20 15.48
C LEU A 26 -2.37 3.48 16.44
N GLU A 27 -1.45 2.68 15.92
CA GLU A 27 -0.43 2.01 16.74
C GLU A 27 0.55 3.01 17.36
N LEU A 28 0.98 4.01 16.59
CA LEU A 28 1.89 5.07 17.05
C LEU A 28 1.26 5.98 18.10
N GLU A 29 -0.07 6.11 18.13
CA GLU A 29 -0.80 6.86 19.16
C GLU A 29 -0.89 6.13 20.50
N LYS A 30 -0.54 4.83 20.56
CA LYS A 30 -0.53 4.07 21.82
C LYS A 30 0.61 4.51 22.72
N GLN A 31 0.41 4.31 24.02
CA GLN A 31 1.45 4.57 25.04
C GLN A 31 2.70 3.70 24.83
N PHE A 32 2.52 2.48 24.33
CA PHE A 32 3.58 1.53 23.99
C PHE A 32 3.33 0.97 22.59
N PRO A 33 3.82 1.64 21.53
CA PRO A 33 3.64 1.18 20.16
C PRO A 33 4.42 -0.11 19.89
N ASP A 34 3.82 -1.05 19.17
CA ASP A 34 4.52 -2.23 18.66
C ASP A 34 5.28 -1.89 17.37
N THR A 35 6.58 -1.62 17.53
CA THR A 35 7.48 -1.30 16.41
C THR A 35 7.70 -2.47 15.45
N GLY A 36 7.54 -3.71 15.92
CA GLY A 36 7.62 -4.90 15.08
C GLY A 36 6.42 -4.99 14.14
N LEU A 37 5.24 -4.70 14.66
CA LEU A 37 3.99 -4.65 13.90
C LEU A 37 3.98 -3.49 12.91
N ILE A 38 4.44 -2.31 13.32
CA ILE A 38 4.60 -1.15 12.43
C ILE A 38 5.54 -1.49 11.27
N ASN A 39 6.72 -2.04 11.55
CA ASN A 39 7.70 -2.42 10.51
C ASN A 39 7.15 -3.51 9.57
N HIS A 40 6.31 -4.42 10.07
CA HIS A 40 5.62 -5.38 9.23
C HIS A 40 4.70 -4.68 8.23
N TRP A 41 3.81 -3.80 8.70
CA TRP A 41 2.91 -3.05 7.84
C TRP A 41 3.64 -2.13 6.87
N GLU A 42 4.74 -1.50 7.28
CA GLU A 42 5.58 -0.69 6.38
C GLU A 42 6.19 -1.50 5.24
N LYS A 43 6.60 -2.75 5.51
CA LYS A 43 7.10 -3.66 4.46
C LYS A 43 5.99 -4.05 3.49
N GLU A 44 4.78 -4.30 3.98
CA GLU A 44 3.62 -4.58 3.13
C GLU A 44 3.26 -3.38 2.25
N ILE A 45 3.24 -2.17 2.83
CA ILE A 45 3.04 -0.91 2.08
C ILE A 45 4.06 -0.80 0.95
N LYS A 46 5.36 -0.97 1.24
CA LYS A 46 6.41 -0.90 0.20
C LYS A 46 6.19 -1.92 -0.92
N ALA A 47 5.76 -3.14 -0.58
CA ALA A 47 5.45 -4.17 -1.59
C ALA A 47 4.25 -3.77 -2.46
N PHE A 48 3.20 -3.18 -1.86
CA PHE A 48 2.03 -2.69 -2.60
C PHE A 48 2.37 -1.49 -3.50
N GLU A 49 3.17 -0.54 -3.02
CA GLU A 49 3.67 0.60 -3.80
C GLU A 49 4.48 0.15 -5.02
N GLN A 50 5.31 -0.87 -4.87
CA GLN A 50 6.02 -1.49 -5.99
C GLN A 50 5.05 -2.11 -7.00
N GLY A 51 4.00 -2.79 -6.54
CA GLY A 51 2.92 -3.31 -7.39
C GLY A 51 2.19 -2.21 -8.17
N ILE A 52 1.86 -1.09 -7.52
CA ILE A 52 1.25 0.08 -8.16
C ILE A 52 2.18 0.67 -9.20
N THR A 53 3.46 0.88 -8.86
CA THR A 53 4.48 1.42 -9.77
C THR A 53 4.59 0.58 -11.04
N GLN A 54 4.61 -0.74 -10.90
CA GLN A 54 4.65 -1.66 -12.05
C GLN A 54 3.37 -1.56 -12.89
N ALA A 55 2.19 -1.51 -12.25
CA ALA A 55 0.92 -1.36 -12.95
C ALA A 55 0.81 -0.01 -13.69
N LEU A 56 1.31 1.08 -13.10
CA LEU A 56 1.38 2.41 -13.73
C LEU A 56 2.30 2.42 -14.94
N LYS A 57 3.50 1.82 -14.83
CA LYS A 57 4.42 1.63 -15.98
C LYS A 57 3.73 0.88 -17.13
N ARG A 58 2.97 -0.17 -16.83
CA ARG A 58 2.19 -0.93 -17.83
C ARG A 58 1.04 -0.14 -18.45
N LEU A 59 0.53 0.88 -17.75
CA LEU A 59 -0.47 1.81 -18.26
C LEU A 59 0.13 2.92 -19.14
N GLY A 60 1.46 3.05 -19.18
CA GLY A 60 2.15 4.16 -19.84
C GLY A 60 2.02 5.49 -19.09
N LYS A 61 1.73 5.44 -17.79
CA LYS A 61 1.73 6.60 -16.90
C LYS A 61 3.00 6.54 -16.06
N ASN A 62 3.92 7.46 -16.30
CA ASN A 62 5.10 7.70 -15.49
C ASN A 62 5.34 9.20 -15.39
#